data_AF-A0A935D9R0-F1
#
_entry.id   AF-A0A935D9R0-F1
#
_cell.length_a   1.000
_cell.length_b   1.000
_cell.length_c   1.000
_cell.angle_alpha   90.00
_cell.angle_beta   90.00
_cell.angle_gamma   90.00
#
_symmetry.space_group_name_H-M   'P 1'
#
loop_
_entity.id
_entity.type
_entity.pdbx_description
1 polymer ?
#
loop_
_entity_poly.entity_id
_entity_poly.type
_entity_poly.pdbx_seq_one_letter_code
_entity_poly.pdbx_strand_id
1 'polypeptide(L)'
;MNDPDPIIWVAAYTITSALFVIAAFGKSQRSVIGTVAAILFIWMCTMTPGMIDWFQLGMPSITGEMKATDIHVEVVREFLGLLIAVVSLTVLFMVTPKRS
;
A
#
# COMPACT_ATOMS: atom_id res chain seq x y z
N MET A 1 -21.43 -6.31 0.44
CA MET A 1 -21.52 -4.93 0.98
C MET A 1 -20.30 -4.21 0.46
N ASN A 2 -20.51 -2.95 0.05
CA ASN A 2 -19.67 -2.15 -0.83
C ASN A 2 -18.16 -2.30 -0.60
N ASP A 3 -17.43 -2.50 -1.71
CA ASP A 3 -15.98 -2.31 -1.83
C ASP A 3 -15.49 -1.15 -0.94
N PRO A 4 -14.35 -1.30 -0.22
CA PRO A 4 -13.72 -0.17 0.44
C PRO A 4 -13.48 0.94 -0.59
N ASP A 5 -14.00 2.13 -0.30
CA ASP A 5 -14.23 3.19 -1.29
C ASP A 5 -13.05 3.37 -2.27
N PRO A 6 -13.24 3.15 -3.59
CA PRO A 6 -12.15 3.23 -4.58
C PRO A 6 -11.44 4.59 -4.58
N ILE A 7 -12.10 5.62 -4.06
CA ILE A 7 -11.55 6.97 -3.87
C ILE A 7 -10.34 6.97 -2.93
N ILE A 8 -10.37 6.21 -1.83
CA ILE A 8 -9.26 6.18 -0.84
C ILE A 8 -8.03 5.55 -1.48
N TRP A 9 -8.22 4.46 -2.24
CA TRP A 9 -7.17 3.80 -2.99
C TRP A 9 -6.56 4.70 -4.05
N VAL A 10 -7.40 5.35 -4.87
CA VAL A 10 -6.95 6.32 -5.87
C VAL A 10 -6.16 7.45 -5.20
N ALA A 11 -6.64 7.96 -4.07
CA ALA A 11 -5.94 9.00 -3.31
C ALA A 11 -4.57 8.51 -2.80
N ALA A 12 -4.49 7.31 -2.23
CA ALA A 12 -3.24 6.73 -1.71
C ALA A 12 -2.19 6.56 -2.81
N TYR A 13 -2.58 6.00 -3.96
CA TYR A 13 -1.67 5.86 -5.11
C TYR A 13 -1.28 7.22 -5.71
N THR A 14 -2.23 8.15 -5.79
CA THR A 14 -1.96 9.50 -6.32
C THR A 14 -0.97 10.25 -5.42
N ILE A 15 -1.13 10.19 -4.10
CA ILE A 15 -0.21 10.80 -3.14
C ILE A 15 1.18 10.14 -3.25
N THR A 16 1.23 8.81 -3.32
CA THR A 16 2.49 8.06 -3.48
C THR A 16 3.22 8.49 -4.75
N SER A 17 2.52 8.51 -5.89
CA SER A 17 3.08 8.95 -7.18
C SER A 17 3.54 10.42 -7.14
N ALA A 18 2.73 11.32 -6.57
CA ALA A 18 3.08 12.72 -6.42
C ALA A 18 4.36 12.93 -5.59
N LEU A 19 4.54 12.16 -4.51
CA LEU A 19 5.77 12.21 -3.70
C LEU A 19 7.00 11.77 -4.51
N PHE A 20 6.89 10.75 -5.35
CA PHE A 20 7.96 10.33 -6.26
C PHE A 20 8.30 11.43 -7.28
N VAL A 21 7.28 12.08 -7.86
CA VAL A 21 7.48 13.19 -8.80
C VAL A 21 8.18 14.37 -8.11
N ILE A 22 7.70 14.79 -6.94
CA ILE A 22 8.32 15.88 -6.15
C ILE A 22 9.76 15.53 -5.77
N ALA A 23 10.01 14.26 -5.44
CA ALA A 23 11.35 13.79 -5.14
C ALA A 23 12.28 13.82 -6.36
N ALA A 24 11.78 13.49 -7.56
CA ALA A 24 12.52 13.60 -8.81
C ALA A 24 12.92 15.06 -9.13
N PHE A 25 12.13 16.05 -8.71
CA PHE A 25 12.47 17.47 -8.82
C PHE A 25 13.42 17.98 -7.72
N GLY A 26 13.93 17.11 -6.84
CA GLY A 26 14.91 17.47 -5.80
C GLY A 26 14.34 18.32 -4.65
N LYS A 27 13.01 18.46 -4.57
CA LYS A 27 12.29 19.16 -3.48
C LYS A 27 11.65 18.18 -2.49
N SER A 28 12.28 17.03 -2.31
CA SER A 28 11.77 16.00 -1.41
C SER A 28 11.96 16.39 0.06
N GLN A 29 10.89 16.35 0.85
CA GLN A 29 10.97 16.47 2.31
C GLN A 29 10.90 15.07 2.92
N ARG A 30 12.03 14.61 3.45
CA ARG A 30 12.16 13.29 4.09
C ARG A 30 11.10 13.07 5.18
N SER A 31 10.74 14.12 5.92
CA SER A 31 9.68 14.09 6.93
C SER A 31 8.31 13.72 6.33
N VAL A 32 7.95 14.32 5.19
CA VAL A 32 6.66 14.07 4.51
C VAL A 32 6.60 12.64 3.98
N ILE A 33 7.66 12.14 3.35
CA ILE A 33 7.72 10.75 2.87
C ILE A 33 7.56 9.79 4.05
N GLY A 34 8.27 10.02 5.16
CA GLY A 34 8.18 9.17 6.35
C GLY A 34 6.78 9.15 6.95
N THR A 35 6.12 10.30 7.04
CA THR A 35 4.73 10.39 7.54
C THR A 35 3.76 9.63 6.65
N VAL A 36 3.84 9.79 5.32
CA VAL A 36 2.95 9.07 4.39
C VAL A 36 3.22 7.57 4.41
N ALA A 37 4.49 7.15 4.44
CA ALA A 37 4.86 5.75 4.60
C ALA A 37 4.30 5.14 5.90
N ALA A 38 4.37 5.88 7.01
CA ALA A 38 3.82 5.43 8.29
C ALA A 38 2.30 5.32 8.26
N ILE A 39 1.59 6.28 7.65
CA ILE A 39 0.13 6.23 7.50
C ILE A 39 -0.29 5.02 6.68
N LEU A 40 0.34 4.79 5.52
CA LEU A 40 0.03 3.64 4.67
C LEU A 40 0.39 2.32 5.35
N PHE A 41 1.47 2.28 6.13
CA PHE A 41 1.84 1.10 6.91
C PHE A 41 0.83 0.79 8.01
N ILE A 42 0.34 1.81 8.74
CA ILE A 42 -0.73 1.63 9.74
C ILE A 42 -2.00 1.10 9.06
N TRP A 43 -2.36 1.67 7.90
CA TRP A 43 -3.51 1.18 7.14
C TRP A 43 -3.33 -0.27 6.68
N MET A 44 -2.14 -0.62 6.17
CA MET A 44 -1.78 -2.00 5.83
C MET A 44 -1.91 -2.95 7.03
N CYS A 45 -1.49 -2.53 8.23
CA CYS A 45 -1.64 -3.32 9.45
C CYS A 45 -3.09 -3.66 9.81
N THR A 46 -4.05 -2.81 9.43
CA THR A 46 -5.49 -3.10 9.63
C THR A 46 -5.99 -4.24 8.75
N MET A 47 -5.33 -4.50 7.61
CA MET A 47 -5.65 -5.58 6.67
C MET A 47 -4.87 -6.87 6.94
N THR A 48 -3.84 -6.83 7.80
CA THR A 48 -3.05 -8.01 8.21
C THR A 48 -3.90 -9.18 8.72
N PRO A 49 -4.95 -8.99 9.55
CA PRO A 49 -5.79 -10.11 10.00
C PRO A 49 -6.45 -10.87 8.85
N GLY A 50 -6.89 -10.16 7.80
CA GLY A 50 -7.47 -10.78 6.60
C GLY A 50 -6.46 -11.57 5.77
N MET A 51 -5.20 -11.10 5.72
CA MET A 51 -4.11 -11.87 5.11
C MET A 51 -3.78 -13.14 5.90
N ILE A 52 -3.78 -13.07 7.24
CA ILE A 52 -3.55 -14.23 8.11
C ILE A 52 -4.68 -15.26 7.92
N ASP A 53 -5.92 -14.80 7.86
CA ASP A 53 -7.09 -15.65 7.61
C ASP A 53 -6.99 -16.37 6.24
N TRP A 54 -6.59 -15.66 5.18
CA TRP A 54 -6.31 -16.28 3.88
C TRP A 54 -5.17 -17.32 3.93
N PHE A 55 -4.11 -17.04 4.70
CA PHE A 55 -3.01 -17.99 4.88
C PHE A 55 -3.47 -19.25 5.63
N GLN A 56 -4.34 -19.10 6.63
CA GLN A 56 -4.95 -20.20 7.37
C GLN A 56 -5.91 -21.04 6.52
N LEU A 57 -6.55 -20.43 5.51
CA LEU A 57 -7.40 -21.11 4.53
C LEU A 57 -6.62 -21.97 3.52
N GLY A 58 -5.29 -22.02 3.60
CA GLY A 58 -4.46 -22.91 2.77
C GLY A 58 -3.96 -22.28 1.46
N MET A 59 -3.86 -20.95 1.42
CA MET A 59 -3.36 -20.19 0.27
C MET A 59 -4.10 -20.49 -1.05
N PRO A 60 -5.45 -20.37 -1.09
CA PRO A 60 -6.19 -20.53 -2.34
C PRO A 60 -5.63 -19.57 -3.40
N SER A 61 -5.48 -20.07 -4.63
CA SER A 61 -4.83 -19.37 -5.74
C SER A 61 -5.25 -17.89 -5.87
N ILE A 62 -4.32 -16.97 -5.58
CA ILE A 62 -4.52 -15.51 -5.74
C ILE A 62 -4.55 -15.10 -7.24
N THR A 63 -4.05 -15.99 -8.10
CA THR A 63 -3.96 -15.83 -9.56
C THR A 63 -5.15 -16.43 -10.32
N GLY A 64 -6.11 -17.05 -9.61
CA GLY A 64 -7.32 -17.62 -10.19
C GLY A 64 -8.29 -16.56 -10.74
N GLU A 65 -9.25 -17.01 -11.55
CA GLU A 65 -10.35 -16.14 -12.01
C GLU A 65 -11.10 -15.58 -10.80
N MET A 66 -11.22 -14.26 -10.74
CA MET A 66 -12.02 -13.56 -9.74
C MET A 66 -13.48 -13.98 -9.88
N LYS A 67 -13.92 -14.96 -9.09
CA LYS A 67 -15.33 -15.09 -8.75
C LYS A 67 -15.61 -14.11 -7.63
N ALA A 68 -16.67 -13.32 -7.77
CA ALA A 68 -17.13 -12.32 -6.79
C ALA A 68 -17.48 -12.89 -5.40
N THR A 69 -17.18 -14.16 -5.13
CA THR A 69 -17.42 -14.89 -3.89
C THR A 69 -16.16 -15.04 -3.04
N ASP A 70 -14.97 -14.78 -3.60
CA ASP A 70 -13.68 -14.94 -2.90
C ASP A 70 -13.18 -13.63 -2.29
N ILE A 71 -13.88 -13.15 -1.26
CA ILE A 71 -13.52 -11.95 -0.47
C ILE A 71 -12.06 -12.01 0.02
N HIS A 72 -11.55 -13.22 0.31
CA HIS A 72 -10.18 -13.42 0.78
C HIS A 72 -9.12 -13.09 -0.29
N VAL A 73 -9.41 -13.30 -1.59
CA VAL A 73 -8.45 -13.01 -2.68
C VAL A 73 -8.32 -11.51 -2.93
N GLU A 74 -9.42 -10.78 -2.76
CA GLU A 74 -9.47 -9.32 -2.89
C GLU A 74 -8.63 -8.63 -1.80
N VAL A 75 -8.84 -8.99 -0.53
CA VAL A 75 -8.08 -8.45 0.61
C VAL A 75 -6.58 -8.70 0.46
N VAL A 76 -6.18 -9.85 -0.06
CA VAL A 76 -4.76 -10.16 -0.29
C VAL A 76 -4.18 -9.31 -1.41
N ARG A 77 -4.91 -9.08 -2.51
CA ARG A 77 -4.45 -8.21 -3.60
C ARG A 77 -4.29 -6.76 -3.14
N GLU A 78 -5.26 -6.27 -2.37
CA GLU A 78 -5.23 -4.94 -1.74
C GLU A 78 -4.03 -4.80 -0.79
N PHE A 79 -3.82 -5.79 0.09
CA PHE A 79 -2.68 -5.83 1.00
C PHE A 79 -1.34 -5.79 0.26
N LEU A 80 -1.19 -6.59 -0.81
CA LEU A 80 0.02 -6.61 -1.63
C LEU A 80 0.25 -5.26 -2.35
N GLY A 81 -0.82 -4.61 -2.81
CA GLY A 81 -0.73 -3.26 -3.41
C GLY A 81 -0.21 -2.22 -2.41
N LEU A 82 -0.76 -2.21 -1.19
CA LEU A 82 -0.28 -1.36 -0.09
C LEU A 82 1.17 -1.67 0.28
N LEU A 83 1.54 -2.96 0.35
CA LEU A 83 2.90 -3.38 0.64
C LEU A 83 3.91 -2.81 -0.37
N ILE A 84 3.61 -2.90 -1.67
CA ILE A 84 4.47 -2.33 -2.72
C ILE A 84 4.60 -0.81 -2.54
N ALA A 85 3.50 -0.11 -2.25
CA ALA A 85 3.52 1.35 -2.02
C ALA A 85 4.39 1.74 -0.81
N VAL A 86 4.21 1.04 0.33
CA VAL A 86 4.99 1.28 1.56
C VAL A 86 6.48 0.98 1.35
N VAL A 87 6.81 -0.13 0.69
CA VAL A 87 8.20 -0.50 0.38
C VAL A 87 8.83 0.56 -0.54
N SER A 88 8.11 0.99 -1.57
CA SER A 88 8.58 2.03 -2.50
C SER A 88 8.86 3.36 -1.78
N LEU A 89 7.95 3.81 -0.92
CA LEU A 89 8.16 5.03 -0.12
C LEU A 89 9.30 4.88 0.89
N THR A 90 9.44 3.70 1.50
CA THR A 90 10.56 3.41 2.42
C THR A 90 11.90 3.49 1.70
N VAL A 91 11.99 2.93 0.49
CA VAL A 91 13.19 3.05 -0.36
C VAL A 91 13.44 4.52 -0.72
N LEU A 92 12.40 5.26 -1.14
CA LEU A 92 12.53 6.69 -1.44
C LEU A 92 13.02 7.50 -0.23
N PHE A 93 12.56 7.16 0.96
CA PHE A 93 13.01 7.75 2.23
C PHE A 93 14.47 7.44 2.55
N MET A 94 14.96 6.25 2.21
CA MET A 94 16.37 5.87 2.37
C MET A 94 17.27 6.58 1.36
N VAL A 95 16.81 6.72 0.11
CA VAL A 95 17.54 7.40 -0.96
C VAL A 95 17.59 8.91 -0.75
N THR A 96 16.57 9.51 -0.13
CA THR A 96 16.53 10.95 0.15
C THR A 96 17.42 11.29 1.36
N PRO A 97 18.60 11.90 1.18
CA PRO A 97 19.45 12.26 2.30
C PRO A 97 18.78 13.35 3.16
N LYS A 98 19.04 13.31 4.47
CA LYS A 98 18.56 14.35 5.40
C LYS A 98 19.25 15.66 5.01
N ARG A 99 18.56 16.56 4.30
CA ARG A 99 19.02 17.96 4.20
C ARG A 99 18.95 18.55 5.60
N SER A 100 20.13 18.65 6.22
CA SER A 100 20.34 19.30 7.52
C SER A 100 20.09 20.80 7.44
#